data_AF-H2ZBQ4-F1
#
_entry.id   AF-H2ZBQ4-F1
#
_cell.length_a   1.000
_cell.length_b   1.000
_cell.length_c   1.000
_cell.angle_alpha   90.00
_cell.angle_beta   90.00
_cell.angle_gamma   90.00
#
_symmetry.space_group_name_H-M   'P 1'
#
loop_
_entity.id
_entity.type
_entity.pdbx_description
1 polymer ?
#
loop_
_entity_poly.entity_id
_entity_poly.type
_entity_poly.pdbx_seq_one_letter_code
_entity_poly.pdbx_strand_id
1 'polypeptide(L)'
;MNSFFSVAVVLIVAAVHQASASTGCKRSLQSCNVTDEATGLRTMIEYESCTSMCCGSRIYERDIYSQCCGDKDTGLPYNPKTQHCCSWPYGKEYEVHDKTNNTAEFCCGITLFNNTGGGQSCCNGYFNRPEVFSHLTEMCCAGNRQFAGDTAYTECCGDTSFDRRYSSCPCHDGSVTVGIPKADAGCCVSSSGERSGYNTKTQMCCGGVGYNTTGQFCCDNAVGDSATQMCCGGVITDVTADQQGRSLSCCEMADGTTEAYEQATQICCGGVIHSRGSNVNDDLTCCDGVVYNKSLGDACCNGEPYLSQDSVCCSDNVLPGDGCCGGIGFFSGSQACCNDEISGTGLTWPACCTNQTFDAYTQTCCGGSLHNNPINPSAAVEDAVIHTTRCCGNFADDRTLIPYDYMSSLCCNGNIADLGGLSWATASCCGNNVIDPSYLPLL
;
A
#
# COMPACT_ATOMS: atom_id res chain seq x y z
N MET A 1 104.03 -48.47 37.62
CA MET A 1 104.24 -49.80 37.02
C MET A 1 102.87 -50.44 36.82
N ASN A 2 102.53 -50.70 35.55
CA ASN A 2 101.62 -51.75 35.03
C ASN A 2 100.16 -51.78 35.53
N SER A 3 99.13 -52.04 34.72
CA SER A 3 99.02 -52.39 33.30
C SER A 3 97.57 -52.21 32.85
N PHE A 4 97.42 -52.00 31.55
CA PHE A 4 96.20 -52.01 30.73
C PHE A 4 95.40 -53.32 30.84
N PHE A 5 94.07 -53.24 30.66
CA PHE A 5 93.34 -54.07 29.70
C PHE A 5 92.01 -53.40 29.28
N SER A 6 91.84 -53.23 27.97
CA SER A 6 90.63 -52.77 27.28
C SER A 6 89.58 -53.87 27.17
N VAL A 7 88.29 -53.52 27.28
CA VAL A 7 87.20 -54.11 26.48
C VAL A 7 86.14 -53.02 26.24
N ALA A 8 85.78 -52.83 24.96
CA ALA A 8 84.71 -51.96 24.50
C ALA A 8 83.35 -52.68 24.58
N VAL A 9 82.28 -51.99 25.00
CA VAL A 9 80.89 -52.39 24.74
C VAL A 9 80.06 -51.14 24.41
N VAL A 10 79.23 -51.29 23.37
CA VAL A 10 78.42 -50.30 22.66
C VAL A 10 77.04 -50.13 23.29
N LEU A 11 76.59 -48.86 23.34
CA LEU A 11 75.24 -48.25 23.36
C LEU A 11 73.99 -49.13 23.54
N ILE A 12 73.13 -48.75 24.51
CA ILE A 12 71.69 -48.47 24.31
C ILE A 12 71.26 -47.35 25.28
N VAL A 13 70.89 -46.17 24.77
CA VAL A 13 70.18 -45.12 25.54
C VAL A 13 68.71 -45.16 25.12
N ALA A 14 67.84 -45.60 26.01
CA ALA A 14 66.40 -45.53 25.83
C ALA A 14 65.90 -44.13 26.20
N ALA A 15 65.53 -43.33 25.20
CA ALA A 15 64.77 -42.11 25.40
C ALA A 15 63.27 -42.46 25.34
N VAL A 16 62.58 -42.32 26.47
CA VAL A 16 61.12 -42.40 26.53
C VAL A 16 60.57 -41.04 26.06
N HIS A 17 59.94 -41.00 24.89
CA HIS A 17 59.08 -39.90 24.46
C HIS A 17 57.66 -40.45 24.37
N GLN A 18 56.81 -40.08 25.32
CA GLN A 18 55.36 -40.26 25.18
C GLN A 18 54.82 -39.06 24.39
N ALA A 19 54.63 -39.25 23.08
CA ALA A 19 53.84 -38.34 22.25
C ALA A 19 52.40 -38.84 22.22
N SER A 20 51.51 -38.20 22.99
CA SER A 20 50.07 -38.30 22.78
C SER A 20 49.67 -37.28 21.72
N ALA A 21 49.70 -37.70 20.45
CA ALA A 21 49.27 -36.88 19.33
C ALA A 21 47.75 -37.00 19.14
N SER A 22 47.05 -35.87 19.20
CA SER A 22 45.66 -35.76 18.72
C SER A 22 45.65 -35.96 17.20
N THR A 23 45.03 -37.05 16.74
CA THR A 23 45.07 -37.59 15.37
C THR A 23 44.20 -36.82 14.36
N GLY A 24 44.22 -35.48 14.39
CA GLY A 24 43.44 -34.67 13.46
C GLY A 24 43.90 -33.22 13.25
N CYS A 25 45.01 -32.78 13.86
CA CYS A 25 45.43 -31.38 13.75
C CYS A 25 46.37 -31.14 12.55
N LYS A 26 46.02 -30.19 11.68
CA LYS A 26 46.87 -29.74 10.56
C LYS A 26 47.97 -28.80 11.11
N ARG A 27 49.21 -29.28 11.13
CA ARG A 27 50.38 -28.51 11.60
C ARG A 27 50.56 -27.24 10.77
N SER A 28 50.57 -26.10 11.44
CA SER A 28 50.80 -24.78 10.85
C SER A 28 51.53 -23.92 11.87
N LEU A 29 52.56 -23.19 11.41
CA LEU A 29 53.21 -22.16 12.22
C LEU A 29 52.30 -20.93 12.25
N GLN A 30 52.01 -20.44 13.46
CA GLN A 30 51.26 -19.21 13.67
C GLN A 30 52.07 -18.24 14.54
N SER A 31 51.76 -16.96 14.44
CA SER A 31 52.39 -15.92 15.25
C SER A 31 51.48 -15.47 16.40
N CYS A 32 52.09 -15.17 17.56
CA CYS A 32 51.48 -14.60 18.75
C CYS A 32 52.24 -13.34 19.17
N ASN A 33 51.53 -12.27 19.52
CA ASN A 33 52.14 -11.06 20.05
C ASN A 33 52.24 -11.19 21.57
N VAL A 34 53.36 -11.73 22.06
CA VAL A 34 53.54 -12.09 23.47
C VAL A 34 54.00 -10.87 24.26
N THR A 35 53.35 -10.61 25.40
CA THR A 35 53.74 -9.53 26.32
C THR A 35 54.64 -10.08 27.42
N ASP A 36 55.84 -9.52 27.58
CA ASP A 36 56.74 -9.84 28.69
C ASP A 36 56.20 -9.26 30.00
N GLU A 37 56.02 -10.10 31.03
CA GLU A 37 55.42 -9.69 32.30
C GLU A 37 56.26 -8.68 33.10
N ALA A 38 57.59 -8.68 32.93
CA ALA A 38 58.50 -7.85 33.70
C ALA A 38 58.69 -6.46 33.07
N THR A 39 58.62 -6.37 31.74
CA THR A 39 58.93 -5.16 30.98
C THR A 39 57.72 -4.55 30.28
N GLY A 40 56.62 -5.30 30.13
CA GLY A 40 55.43 -4.90 29.37
C GLY A 40 55.66 -4.81 27.86
N LEU A 41 56.84 -5.18 27.36
CA LEU A 41 57.19 -5.12 25.95
C LEU A 41 56.50 -6.26 25.19
N ARG A 42 55.98 -5.96 23.99
CA ARG A 42 55.34 -6.93 23.11
C ARG A 42 56.28 -7.43 22.02
N THR A 43 56.37 -8.74 21.87
CA THR A 43 57.24 -9.40 20.88
C THR A 43 56.49 -10.47 20.10
N MET A 44 56.70 -10.51 18.79
CA MET A 44 56.10 -11.53 17.93
C MET A 44 56.88 -12.85 18.05
N ILE A 45 56.19 -13.91 18.46
CA ILE A 45 56.74 -15.26 18.63
C ILE A 45 55.96 -16.24 17.75
N GLU A 46 56.67 -17.10 17.03
CA GLU A 46 56.06 -18.20 16.26
C GLU A 46 55.84 -19.44 17.15
N TYR A 47 54.70 -20.09 16.99
CA TYR A 47 54.34 -21.31 17.72
C TYR A 47 53.64 -22.32 16.79
N GLU A 48 53.72 -23.61 17.14
CA GLU A 48 53.07 -24.68 16.39
C GLU A 48 51.61 -24.82 16.81
N SER A 49 50.68 -24.62 15.88
CA SER A 49 49.24 -24.55 16.16
C SER A 49 48.61 -25.89 16.58
N CYS A 50 49.35 -26.99 16.65
CA CYS A 50 48.82 -28.27 17.12
C CYS A 50 49.17 -28.56 18.58
N THR A 51 50.25 -27.95 19.08
CA THR A 51 50.77 -28.17 20.43
C THR A 51 50.57 -26.95 21.32
N SER A 52 50.36 -25.77 20.74
CA SER A 52 50.18 -24.53 21.51
C SER A 52 49.11 -23.61 20.92
N MET A 53 48.54 -22.74 21.75
CA MET A 53 47.60 -21.70 21.37
C MET A 53 48.03 -20.33 21.91
N CYS A 54 47.70 -19.27 21.18
CA CYS A 54 47.92 -17.88 21.61
C CYS A 54 46.62 -17.32 22.19
N CYS A 55 46.68 -16.77 23.40
CA CYS A 55 45.54 -16.17 24.09
C CYS A 55 46.06 -15.11 25.07
N GLY A 56 45.44 -13.93 25.13
CA GLY A 56 45.81 -12.91 26.14
C GLY A 56 47.27 -12.45 26.09
N SER A 57 47.84 -12.35 24.89
CA SER A 57 49.26 -12.06 24.65
C SER A 57 50.22 -13.07 25.28
N ARG A 58 49.81 -14.34 25.37
CA ARG A 58 50.61 -15.46 25.91
C ARG A 58 50.42 -16.73 25.10
N ILE A 59 51.43 -17.61 25.12
CA ILE A 59 51.36 -18.93 24.49
C ILE A 59 51.12 -19.98 25.57
N TYR A 60 50.09 -20.81 25.36
CA TYR A 60 49.72 -21.92 26.23
C TYR A 60 49.89 -23.25 25.50
N GLU A 61 50.35 -24.29 26.19
CA GLU A 61 50.30 -25.66 25.67
C GLU A 61 48.84 -26.10 25.53
N ARG A 62 48.49 -26.70 24.38
CA ARG A 62 47.15 -27.24 24.16
C ARG A 62 47.01 -28.59 24.84
N ASP A 63 46.09 -28.69 25.79
CA ASP A 63 45.44 -29.97 26.08
C ASP A 63 44.31 -30.24 25.06
N ILE A 64 43.71 -31.44 25.12
CA ILE A 64 42.63 -31.86 24.19
C ILE A 64 41.36 -30.99 24.25
N TYR A 65 41.22 -30.08 25.22
CA TYR A 65 40.06 -29.22 25.38
C TYR A 65 40.39 -27.72 25.47
N SER A 66 41.65 -27.29 25.44
CA SER A 66 42.04 -25.89 25.64
C SER A 66 41.56 -24.98 24.51
N GLN A 67 40.84 -23.92 24.87
CA GLN A 67 40.40 -22.86 23.97
C GLN A 67 40.70 -21.47 24.55
N CYS A 68 40.69 -20.45 23.70
CA CYS A 68 40.84 -19.06 24.11
C CYS A 68 39.47 -18.40 24.23
N CYS A 69 39.16 -17.86 25.40
CA CYS A 69 38.01 -17.02 25.64
C CYS A 69 38.37 -15.59 25.25
N GLY A 70 37.89 -15.12 24.10
CA GLY A 70 38.24 -13.81 23.55
C GLY A 70 39.27 -13.90 22.42
N ASP A 71 40.26 -13.01 22.43
CA ASP A 71 41.23 -12.89 21.36
C ASP A 71 42.69 -13.16 21.78
N LYS A 72 43.59 -13.13 20.79
CA LYS A 72 45.01 -13.39 20.97
C LYS A 72 45.72 -12.36 21.85
N ASP A 73 45.16 -11.16 22.02
CA ASP A 73 45.79 -10.03 22.71
C ASP A 73 45.28 -9.87 24.16
N THR A 74 43.99 -10.07 24.42
CA THR A 74 43.36 -9.84 25.75
C THR A 74 42.52 -11.00 26.29
N GLY A 75 42.41 -12.11 25.55
CA GLY A 75 41.63 -13.28 25.97
C GLY A 75 42.21 -14.07 27.15
N LEU A 76 41.44 -15.03 27.66
CA LEU A 76 41.81 -15.93 28.75
C LEU A 76 41.72 -17.40 28.32
N PRO A 77 42.70 -18.27 28.63
CA PRO A 77 42.60 -19.69 28.32
C PRO A 77 41.49 -20.34 29.17
N TYR A 78 40.71 -21.25 28.58
CA TYR A 78 39.68 -22.00 29.31
C TYR A 78 39.48 -23.41 28.76
N ASN A 79 38.87 -24.26 29.58
CA ASN A 79 38.45 -25.60 29.21
C ASN A 79 36.92 -25.66 29.03
N PRO A 80 36.38 -25.79 27.80
CA PRO A 80 34.95 -25.81 27.51
C PRO A 80 34.25 -27.05 28.07
N LYS A 81 34.95 -28.08 28.57
CA LYS A 81 34.31 -29.18 29.29
C LYS A 81 33.96 -28.82 30.72
N THR A 82 34.78 -28.00 31.37
CA THR A 82 34.66 -27.71 32.80
C THR A 82 34.39 -26.23 33.08
N GLN A 83 34.41 -25.37 32.06
CA GLN A 83 34.31 -23.91 32.22
C GLN A 83 33.46 -23.28 31.11
N HIS A 84 32.84 -22.15 31.43
CA HIS A 84 32.17 -21.23 30.53
C HIS A 84 33.09 -20.06 30.20
N CYS A 85 33.11 -19.69 28.92
CA CYS A 85 33.68 -18.43 28.47
C CYS A 85 32.54 -17.41 28.32
N CYS A 86 32.51 -16.40 29.19
CA CYS A 86 31.61 -15.27 29.08
C CYS A 86 32.37 -14.10 28.45
N SER A 87 31.83 -13.57 27.36
CA SER A 87 32.53 -12.59 26.53
C SER A 87 31.64 -11.42 26.17
N TRP A 88 32.27 -10.24 26.14
CA TRP A 88 31.64 -9.01 25.72
C TRP A 88 32.45 -8.32 24.60
N PRO A 89 32.10 -8.58 23.32
CA PRO A 89 32.93 -8.17 22.18
C PRO A 89 33.12 -6.65 22.05
N TYR A 90 32.12 -5.85 22.41
CA TYR A 90 32.18 -4.38 22.27
C TYR A 90 33.14 -3.73 23.27
N GLY A 91 33.35 -4.35 24.44
CA GLY A 91 34.31 -3.90 25.45
C GLY A 91 35.67 -4.62 25.40
N LYS A 92 35.80 -5.68 24.59
CA LYS A 92 36.92 -6.65 24.65
C LYS A 92 37.15 -7.21 26.06
N GLU A 93 36.05 -7.44 26.79
CA GLU A 93 36.07 -7.98 28.13
C GLU A 93 35.71 -9.47 28.09
N TYR A 94 36.42 -10.27 28.89
CA TYR A 94 36.31 -11.72 28.90
C TYR A 94 36.47 -12.24 30.32
N GLU A 95 35.61 -13.15 30.74
CA GLU A 95 35.75 -13.87 32.00
C GLU A 95 35.50 -15.36 31.80
N VAL A 96 36.28 -16.16 32.52
CA VAL A 96 36.18 -17.61 32.54
C VAL A 96 35.57 -18.03 33.86
N HIS A 97 34.48 -18.79 33.80
CA HIS A 97 33.74 -19.24 34.97
C HIS A 97 33.75 -20.77 35.01
N ASP A 98 33.91 -21.37 36.18
CA ASP A 98 33.80 -22.83 36.31
C ASP A 98 32.34 -23.29 36.13
N LYS A 99 32.14 -24.35 35.34
CA LYS A 99 30.83 -24.99 35.17
C LYS A 99 30.41 -25.59 36.49
N THR A 100 29.19 -25.32 36.90
CA THR A 100 28.55 -26.15 37.91
C THR A 100 27.89 -27.36 37.24
N ASN A 101 27.42 -28.34 38.02
CA ASN A 101 26.64 -29.48 37.48
C ASN A 101 25.25 -29.07 36.94
N ASN A 102 25.04 -27.78 36.70
CA ASN A 102 23.79 -27.21 36.25
C ASN A 102 23.84 -26.91 34.76
N THR A 103 22.97 -27.57 34.00
CA THR A 103 22.88 -27.37 32.54
C THR A 103 22.18 -26.09 32.13
N ALA A 104 21.62 -25.32 33.08
CA ALA A 104 20.88 -24.08 32.82
C ALA A 104 21.75 -22.81 32.96
N GLU A 105 23.07 -22.93 33.03
CA GLU A 105 23.96 -21.77 33.10
C GLU A 105 24.12 -21.09 31.75
N PHE A 106 24.11 -19.75 31.73
CA PHE A 106 24.33 -18.96 30.53
C PHE A 106 25.08 -17.67 30.83
N CYS A 107 25.83 -17.17 29.84
CA CYS A 107 26.53 -15.89 29.95
C CYS A 107 25.61 -14.73 29.55
N CYS A 108 25.67 -13.64 30.31
CA CYS A 108 25.12 -12.35 29.88
C CYS A 108 26.19 -11.27 30.07
N GLY A 109 26.82 -10.90 28.96
CA GLY A 109 28.08 -10.16 28.99
C GLY A 109 29.21 -11.04 29.54
N ILE A 110 30.01 -10.48 30.45
CA ILE A 110 31.08 -11.21 31.13
C ILE A 110 30.60 -12.04 32.33
N THR A 111 29.36 -11.85 32.78
CA THR A 111 28.84 -12.50 33.98
C THR A 111 28.14 -13.83 33.64
N LEU A 112 28.42 -14.88 34.42
CA LEU A 112 27.71 -16.16 34.35
C LEU A 112 26.46 -16.13 35.25
N PHE A 113 25.32 -16.54 34.70
CA PHE A 113 24.04 -16.60 35.39
C PHE A 113 23.50 -18.03 35.44
N ASN A 114 22.82 -18.34 36.54
CA ASN A 114 22.17 -19.63 36.77
C ASN A 114 20.66 -19.53 36.49
N ASN A 115 20.18 -20.25 35.46
CA ASN A 115 18.77 -20.24 35.05
C ASN A 115 18.00 -21.52 35.47
N THR A 116 18.30 -22.12 36.63
CA THR A 116 17.66 -23.39 37.07
C THR A 116 16.13 -23.32 37.10
N GLY A 117 15.56 -22.16 37.41
CA GLY A 117 14.11 -21.95 37.45
C GLY A 117 13.46 -21.83 36.07
N GLY A 118 14.24 -21.73 34.99
CA GLY A 118 13.77 -21.14 33.73
C GLY A 118 13.35 -19.68 33.94
N GLY A 119 13.08 -18.94 32.87
CA GLY A 119 12.56 -17.58 32.99
C GLY A 119 13.58 -16.47 32.71
N GLN A 120 14.89 -16.72 32.78
CA GLN A 120 15.90 -15.67 32.55
C GLN A 120 16.48 -15.74 31.13
N SER A 121 16.74 -14.57 30.57
CA SER A 121 17.40 -14.39 29.28
C SER A 121 18.33 -13.18 29.33
N CYS A 122 19.26 -13.09 28.38
CA CYS A 122 20.15 -11.94 28.24
C CYS A 122 19.63 -10.98 27.18
N CYS A 123 19.59 -9.68 27.50
CA CYS A 123 19.37 -8.59 26.56
C CYS A 123 20.68 -7.84 26.34
N ASN A 124 20.83 -7.21 25.18
CA ASN A 124 22.00 -6.40 24.86
C ASN A 124 22.19 -5.22 25.83
N GLY A 125 21.08 -4.73 26.39
CA GLY A 125 20.98 -3.59 27.28
C GLY A 125 21.37 -2.25 26.64
N TYR A 126 21.17 -1.18 27.42
CA TYR A 126 21.46 0.18 26.98
C TYR A 126 22.96 0.38 26.71
N PHE A 127 23.32 1.03 25.60
CA PHE A 127 24.70 1.17 25.10
C PHE A 127 25.45 -0.16 24.84
N ASN A 128 24.72 -1.24 24.55
CA ASN A 128 25.30 -2.59 24.48
C ASN A 128 26.00 -2.90 25.82
N ARG A 129 25.26 -2.87 26.92
CA ARG A 129 25.72 -3.39 28.21
C ARG A 129 24.75 -4.48 28.64
N PRO A 130 25.13 -5.76 28.55
CA PRO A 130 24.18 -6.84 28.74
C PRO A 130 23.47 -6.81 30.07
N GLU A 131 22.16 -7.01 30.01
CA GLU A 131 21.29 -7.07 31.16
C GLU A 131 20.49 -8.37 31.14
N VAL A 132 20.47 -9.07 32.27
CA VAL A 132 19.58 -10.20 32.46
C VAL A 132 18.17 -9.69 32.70
N PHE A 133 17.20 -10.30 32.03
CA PHE A 133 15.79 -10.00 32.19
C PHE A 133 14.98 -11.28 32.36
N SER A 134 13.81 -11.14 33.00
CA SER A 134 12.84 -12.21 33.19
C SER A 134 11.86 -12.23 32.01
N HIS A 135 11.87 -13.25 31.15
CA HIS A 135 10.91 -13.36 30.04
C HIS A 135 9.47 -13.64 30.48
N LEU A 136 9.20 -13.74 31.79
CA LEU A 136 7.85 -13.81 32.36
C LEU A 136 7.24 -12.42 32.56
N THR A 137 8.08 -11.41 32.82
CA THR A 137 7.63 -10.06 33.20
C THR A 137 8.26 -8.95 32.37
N GLU A 138 9.22 -9.28 31.52
CA GLU A 138 10.09 -8.34 30.80
C GLU A 138 10.40 -8.89 29.41
N MET A 139 10.80 -8.00 28.50
CA MET A 139 11.20 -8.37 27.14
C MET A 139 12.37 -7.51 26.66
N CYS A 140 13.09 -8.01 25.65
CA CYS A 140 14.22 -7.30 25.04
C CYS A 140 13.76 -6.69 23.70
N CYS A 141 13.52 -5.38 23.68
CA CYS A 141 13.06 -4.63 22.50
C CYS A 141 14.20 -3.80 21.91
N ALA A 142 14.56 -4.04 20.65
CA ALA A 142 15.71 -3.40 19.97
C ALA A 142 17.00 -3.36 20.82
N GLY A 143 17.23 -4.43 21.59
CA GLY A 143 18.39 -4.55 22.48
C GLY A 143 18.24 -3.89 23.85
N ASN A 144 17.13 -3.21 24.16
CA ASN A 144 16.87 -2.65 25.48
C ASN A 144 15.89 -3.52 26.28
N ARG A 145 16.15 -3.68 27.58
CA ARG A 145 15.26 -4.39 28.51
C ARG A 145 14.05 -3.50 28.81
N GLN A 146 12.87 -4.03 28.62
CA GLN A 146 11.59 -3.35 28.84
C GLN A 146 10.70 -4.14 29.80
N PHE A 147 9.97 -3.43 30.66
CA PHE A 147 8.99 -4.04 31.56
C PHE A 147 7.68 -4.32 30.82
N ALA A 148 7.29 -5.59 30.77
CA ALA A 148 6.11 -6.08 30.06
C ALA A 148 4.92 -6.36 31.02
N GLY A 149 5.19 -6.61 32.31
CA GLY A 149 4.19 -7.07 33.27
C GLY A 149 3.78 -8.53 32.99
N ASP A 150 2.99 -8.75 31.93
CA ASP A 150 2.60 -10.06 31.41
C ASP A 150 3.07 -10.21 29.96
N THR A 151 4.10 -11.02 29.75
CA THR A 151 4.70 -11.22 28.41
C THR A 151 3.78 -11.95 27.43
N ALA A 152 2.69 -12.58 27.87
CA ALA A 152 1.72 -13.21 26.96
C ALA A 152 0.93 -12.20 26.11
N TYR A 153 0.84 -10.95 26.58
CA TYR A 153 0.11 -9.87 25.92
C TYR A 153 0.99 -8.70 25.50
N THR A 154 2.31 -8.79 25.68
CA THR A 154 3.20 -7.67 25.38
C THR A 154 3.94 -7.88 24.05
N GLU A 155 4.03 -6.82 23.24
CA GLU A 155 4.79 -6.77 21.98
C GLU A 155 5.78 -5.59 22.01
N CYS A 156 6.81 -5.63 21.15
CA CYS A 156 7.78 -4.54 21.00
C CYS A 156 7.39 -3.59 19.85
N CYS A 157 7.61 -2.30 20.06
CA CYS A 157 7.61 -1.24 19.07
C CYS A 157 8.95 -0.51 19.15
N GLY A 158 9.88 -0.83 18.25
CA GLY A 158 11.26 -0.33 18.39
C GLY A 158 11.90 -0.83 19.69
N ASP A 159 12.35 0.11 20.51
CA ASP A 159 12.95 -0.16 21.82
C ASP A 159 11.95 -0.20 22.99
N THR A 160 10.66 0.05 22.72
CA THR A 160 9.61 0.18 23.73
C THR A 160 8.67 -1.03 23.70
N SER A 161 8.21 -1.49 24.87
CA SER A 161 7.20 -2.56 24.97
C SER A 161 5.79 -2.01 25.22
N PHE A 162 4.76 -2.70 24.74
CA PHE A 162 3.35 -2.31 24.97
C PHE A 162 2.41 -3.52 25.08
N ASP A 163 1.31 -3.36 25.81
CA ASP A 163 0.24 -4.36 25.87
C ASP A 163 -0.62 -4.30 24.59
N ARG A 164 -0.57 -5.36 23.80
CA ARG A 164 -1.23 -5.46 22.48
C ARG A 164 -2.75 -5.52 22.53
N ARG A 165 -3.34 -5.70 23.72
CA ARG A 165 -4.79 -5.69 23.92
C ARG A 165 -5.35 -4.26 23.89
N TYR A 166 -4.54 -3.29 24.31
CA TYR A 166 -4.96 -1.89 24.46
C TYR A 166 -4.19 -0.93 23.57
N SER A 167 -3.01 -1.33 23.08
CA SER A 167 -2.13 -0.47 22.28
C SER A 167 -1.59 -1.23 21.06
N SER A 168 -1.00 -0.49 20.12
CA SER A 168 -0.46 -1.03 18.88
C SER A 168 0.78 -0.26 18.40
N CYS A 169 1.49 -0.82 17.43
CA CYS A 169 2.65 -0.21 16.76
C CYS A 169 2.43 -0.24 15.24
N PRO A 170 1.42 0.49 14.71
CA PRO A 170 0.98 0.32 13.33
C PRO A 170 2.03 0.79 12.31
N CYS A 171 2.86 1.76 12.67
CA CYS A 171 3.84 2.38 11.75
C CYS A 171 5.23 1.74 11.79
N HIS A 172 5.47 0.79 12.70
CA HIS A 172 6.75 0.09 12.88
C HIS A 172 7.97 1.01 13.02
N ASP A 173 7.77 2.22 13.52
CA ASP A 173 8.79 3.28 13.69
C ASP A 173 9.19 3.51 15.15
N GLY A 174 8.71 2.67 16.07
CA GLY A 174 8.91 2.83 17.51
C GLY A 174 7.82 3.66 18.20
N SER A 175 6.88 4.24 17.46
CA SER A 175 5.75 4.96 18.06
C SER A 175 4.62 4.01 18.50
N VAL A 176 4.42 3.90 19.81
CA VAL A 176 3.29 3.15 20.39
C VAL A 176 2.04 4.01 20.36
N THR A 177 0.98 3.48 19.75
CA THR A 177 -0.34 4.11 19.73
C THR A 177 -1.21 3.53 20.84
N VAL A 178 -1.46 4.33 21.88
CA VAL A 178 -2.21 3.92 23.07
C VAL A 178 -3.72 4.03 22.83
N GLY A 179 -4.48 3.05 23.32
CA GLY A 179 -5.95 3.02 23.22
C GLY A 179 -6.48 2.46 21.91
N ILE A 180 -5.60 1.96 21.03
CA ILE A 180 -5.98 1.36 19.74
C ILE A 180 -5.39 -0.05 19.67
N PRO A 181 -6.21 -1.10 19.83
CA PRO A 181 -5.77 -2.48 19.67
C PRO A 181 -5.30 -2.75 18.24
N LYS A 182 -4.40 -3.73 18.08
CA LYS A 182 -3.81 -4.11 16.78
C LYS A 182 -4.84 -4.39 15.67
N ALA A 183 -6.00 -4.95 16.01
CA ALA A 183 -7.06 -5.24 15.03
C ALA A 183 -7.69 -3.98 14.41
N ASP A 184 -7.60 -2.85 15.12
CA ASP A 184 -8.26 -1.59 14.76
C ASP A 184 -7.23 -0.52 14.38
N ALA A 185 -5.94 -0.86 14.35
CA ALA A 185 -4.86 0.09 14.16
C ALA A 185 -4.43 0.18 12.68
N GLY A 186 -4.33 1.39 12.16
CA GLY A 186 -3.74 1.71 10.87
C GLY A 186 -2.57 2.68 11.01
N CYS A 187 -1.65 2.67 10.04
CA CYS A 187 -0.60 3.69 9.95
C CYS A 187 -1.00 4.74 8.92
N CYS A 188 -1.15 5.98 9.36
CA CYS A 188 -1.34 7.13 8.50
C CYS A 188 0.02 7.68 8.11
N VAL A 189 0.23 7.97 6.82
CA VAL A 189 1.51 8.44 6.29
C VAL A 189 1.27 9.69 5.45
N SER A 190 2.02 10.75 5.71
CA SER A 190 1.99 11.97 4.90
C SER A 190 2.89 11.86 3.67
N SER A 191 2.73 12.77 2.70
CA SER A 191 3.65 12.92 1.58
C SER A 191 5.08 13.32 2.01
N SER A 192 5.23 14.01 3.15
CA SER A 192 6.52 14.35 3.76
C SER A 192 7.15 13.20 4.56
N GLY A 193 6.44 12.07 4.71
CA GLY A 193 6.91 10.88 5.42
C GLY A 193 6.62 10.90 6.93
N GLU A 194 5.84 11.86 7.42
CA GLU A 194 5.32 11.84 8.79
C GLU A 194 4.34 10.68 8.97
N ARG A 195 4.39 10.04 10.14
CA ARG A 195 3.64 8.82 10.43
C ARG A 195 2.90 8.95 11.75
N SER A 196 1.64 8.51 11.77
CA SER A 196 0.88 8.38 13.02
C SER A 196 0.00 7.14 13.00
N GLY A 197 -0.19 6.50 14.15
CA GLY A 197 -1.25 5.51 14.30
C GLY A 197 -2.64 6.16 14.32
N TYR A 198 -3.64 5.46 13.79
CA TYR A 198 -5.04 5.88 13.88
C TYR A 198 -5.98 4.66 14.00
N ASN A 199 -7.21 4.89 14.46
CA ASN A 199 -8.22 3.86 14.62
C ASN A 199 -9.01 3.69 13.32
N THR A 200 -8.87 2.57 12.61
CA THR A 200 -9.51 2.32 11.32
C THR A 200 -11.03 2.17 11.40
N LYS A 201 -11.60 1.97 12.59
CA LYS A 201 -13.05 1.90 12.78
C LYS A 201 -13.71 3.27 12.95
N THR A 202 -13.01 4.22 13.55
CA THR A 202 -13.58 5.53 13.92
C THR A 202 -12.92 6.71 13.23
N GLN A 203 -11.80 6.49 12.54
CA GLN A 203 -10.98 7.52 11.94
C GLN A 203 -10.54 7.16 10.53
N MET A 204 -10.18 8.18 9.76
CA MET A 204 -9.49 8.06 8.48
C MET A 204 -8.17 8.82 8.52
N CYS A 205 -7.29 8.52 7.55
CA CYS A 205 -5.99 9.14 7.44
C CYS A 205 -6.05 10.39 6.53
N CYS A 206 -5.47 11.49 6.98
CA CYS A 206 -5.28 12.71 6.20
C CYS A 206 -3.90 13.30 6.52
N GLY A 207 -3.03 13.40 5.52
CA GLY A 207 -1.74 14.11 5.68
C GLY A 207 -0.83 13.60 6.80
N GLY A 208 -0.89 12.30 7.13
CA GLY A 208 -0.11 11.73 8.24
C GLY A 208 -0.77 11.84 9.62
N VAL A 209 -2.01 12.34 9.69
CA VAL A 209 -2.81 12.43 10.92
C VAL A 209 -4.13 11.66 10.78
N GLY A 210 -4.51 10.93 11.82
CA GLY A 210 -5.85 10.31 11.92
C GLY A 210 -6.91 11.32 12.36
N TYR A 211 -8.04 11.39 11.65
CA TYR A 211 -9.17 12.28 11.97
C TYR A 211 -10.49 11.53 12.07
N ASN A 212 -11.43 12.03 12.89
CA ASN A 212 -12.76 11.44 13.04
C ASN A 212 -13.69 11.95 11.94
N THR A 213 -14.27 11.05 11.15
CA THR A 213 -15.22 11.41 10.09
C THR A 213 -16.52 12.00 10.63
N THR A 214 -16.80 11.80 11.93
CA THR A 214 -17.86 12.49 12.64
C THR A 214 -17.34 13.86 13.08
N GLY A 215 -17.66 14.90 12.31
CA GLY A 215 -17.31 16.27 12.64
C GLY A 215 -16.03 16.80 12.00
N GLN A 216 -15.29 16.00 11.24
CA GLN A 216 -14.08 16.45 10.55
C GLN A 216 -13.98 15.89 9.13
N PHE A 217 -13.22 16.57 8.28
CA PHE A 217 -12.95 16.16 6.90
C PHE A 217 -11.47 16.36 6.54
N CYS A 218 -11.03 15.71 5.45
CA CYS A 218 -9.70 15.90 4.89
C CYS A 218 -9.77 16.83 3.68
N CYS A 219 -8.84 17.78 3.60
CA CYS A 219 -8.69 18.72 2.49
C CYS A 219 -7.20 18.92 2.20
N ASP A 220 -6.72 18.35 1.09
CA ASP A 220 -5.32 18.40 0.64
C ASP A 220 -4.26 18.24 1.76
N ASN A 221 -4.37 17.15 2.53
CA ASN A 221 -3.50 16.80 3.66
C ASN A 221 -3.73 17.59 4.96
N ALA A 222 -4.71 18.49 5.01
CA ALA A 222 -5.13 19.16 6.23
C ALA A 222 -6.48 18.63 6.73
N VAL A 223 -6.64 18.51 8.05
CA VAL A 223 -7.90 18.11 8.69
C VAL A 223 -8.69 19.37 9.04
N GLY A 224 -9.91 19.49 8.53
CA GLY A 224 -10.84 20.57 8.84
C GLY A 224 -12.01 20.14 9.72
N ASP A 225 -12.67 21.09 10.37
CA ASP A 225 -13.87 20.89 11.19
C ASP A 225 -15.14 21.03 10.33
N SER A 226 -15.93 19.97 10.20
CA SER A 226 -17.12 19.98 9.33
C SER A 226 -18.27 20.83 9.87
N ALA A 227 -18.21 21.31 11.11
CA ALA A 227 -19.23 22.19 11.69
C ALA A 227 -19.00 23.66 11.32
N THR A 228 -17.75 24.04 11.04
CA THR A 228 -17.37 25.44 10.78
C THR A 228 -16.58 25.64 9.49
N GLN A 229 -16.29 24.58 8.74
CA GLN A 229 -15.41 24.64 7.58
C GLN A 229 -15.86 23.67 6.48
N MET A 230 -15.37 23.93 5.26
CA MET A 230 -15.51 23.04 4.11
C MET A 230 -14.24 23.03 3.25
N CYS A 231 -14.10 22.03 2.38
CA CYS A 231 -12.98 21.94 1.45
C CYS A 231 -13.34 22.56 0.10
N CYS A 232 -12.56 23.54 -0.33
CA CYS A 232 -12.73 24.22 -1.59
C CYS A 232 -11.44 24.15 -2.42
N GLY A 233 -11.40 23.25 -3.40
CA GLY A 233 -10.23 23.12 -4.30
C GLY A 233 -8.93 22.79 -3.57
N GLY A 234 -8.99 22.10 -2.42
CA GLY A 234 -7.83 21.81 -1.58
C GLY A 234 -7.56 22.84 -0.46
N VAL A 235 -8.33 23.93 -0.41
CA VAL A 235 -8.22 24.96 0.64
C VAL A 235 -9.36 24.78 1.66
N ILE A 236 -9.02 24.72 2.94
CA ILE A 236 -10.01 24.75 4.03
C ILE A 236 -10.58 26.17 4.11
N THR A 237 -11.88 26.28 3.88
CA THR A 237 -12.63 27.54 3.85
C THR A 237 -13.60 27.57 5.03
N ASP A 238 -13.61 28.67 5.78
CA ASP A 238 -14.53 28.84 6.91
C ASP A 238 -15.97 29.06 6.42
N VAL A 239 -16.90 28.50 7.17
CA VAL A 239 -18.35 28.58 6.98
C VAL A 239 -18.93 29.33 8.17
N THR A 240 -19.65 30.41 7.90
CA THR A 240 -20.28 31.22 8.95
C THR A 240 -21.46 30.49 9.60
N ALA A 241 -21.80 30.84 10.84
CA ALA A 241 -22.83 30.13 11.61
C ALA A 241 -24.22 30.13 10.92
N ASP A 242 -24.54 31.15 10.13
CA ASP A 242 -25.76 31.23 9.35
C ASP A 242 -25.80 30.24 8.18
N GLN A 243 -24.66 29.73 7.73
CA GLN A 243 -24.50 28.85 6.56
C GLN A 243 -24.47 27.35 6.91
N GLN A 244 -24.50 27.01 8.20
CA GLN A 244 -24.48 25.63 8.68
C GLN A 244 -25.71 24.84 8.23
N GLY A 245 -25.50 23.62 7.72
CA GLY A 245 -26.57 22.74 7.26
C GLY A 245 -27.23 23.15 5.94
N ARG A 246 -26.67 24.14 5.23
CA ARG A 246 -27.13 24.59 3.90
C ARG A 246 -26.37 23.86 2.80
N SER A 247 -26.89 23.95 1.57
CA SER A 247 -26.20 23.44 0.38
C SER A 247 -25.15 24.46 -0.07
N LEU A 248 -23.92 24.30 0.41
CA LEU A 248 -22.83 25.22 0.14
C LEU A 248 -22.02 24.80 -1.10
N SER A 249 -21.50 25.80 -1.81
CA SER A 249 -20.56 25.69 -2.92
C SER A 249 -19.40 26.68 -2.73
N CYS A 250 -18.33 26.52 -3.50
CA CYS A 250 -17.13 27.36 -3.42
C CYS A 250 -17.09 28.36 -4.58
N CYS A 251 -16.72 29.61 -4.27
CA CYS A 251 -16.45 30.65 -5.26
C CYS A 251 -14.97 31.02 -5.22
N GLU A 252 -14.27 30.81 -6.32
CA GLU A 252 -12.92 31.37 -6.50
C GLU A 252 -13.07 32.85 -6.79
N MET A 253 -12.58 33.69 -5.87
CA MET A 253 -12.68 35.14 -5.91
C MET A 253 -11.66 35.75 -6.86
N ALA A 254 -11.87 36.98 -7.31
CA ALA A 254 -10.98 37.66 -8.26
C ALA A 254 -9.53 37.88 -7.74
N ASP A 255 -9.32 37.79 -6.43
CA ASP A 255 -7.99 37.85 -5.80
C ASP A 255 -7.31 36.48 -5.62
N GLY A 256 -7.94 35.41 -6.10
CA GLY A 256 -7.47 34.02 -6.01
C GLY A 256 -7.78 33.34 -4.67
N THR A 257 -8.51 34.00 -3.76
CA THR A 257 -9.04 33.36 -2.55
C THR A 257 -10.29 32.55 -2.86
N THR A 258 -10.73 31.73 -1.92
CA THR A 258 -11.96 30.95 -2.06
C THR A 258 -12.92 31.26 -0.92
N GLU A 259 -14.19 31.51 -1.26
CA GLU A 259 -15.26 31.76 -0.31
C GLU A 259 -16.40 30.75 -0.46
N ALA A 260 -17.01 30.37 0.66
CA ALA A 260 -18.20 29.53 0.66
C ALA A 260 -19.46 30.37 0.43
N TYR A 261 -20.40 29.86 -0.37
CA TYR A 261 -21.69 30.51 -0.62
C TYR A 261 -22.83 29.48 -0.67
N GLU A 262 -24.07 29.91 -0.38
CA GLU A 262 -25.24 29.04 -0.46
C GLU A 262 -25.78 28.97 -1.88
N GLN A 263 -25.66 27.81 -2.54
CA GLN A 263 -26.07 27.68 -3.95
C GLN A 263 -27.58 27.86 -4.16
N ALA A 264 -28.39 27.70 -3.10
CA ALA A 264 -29.84 27.89 -3.14
C ALA A 264 -30.23 29.38 -3.21
N THR A 265 -29.43 30.27 -2.65
CA THR A 265 -29.74 31.71 -2.54
C THR A 265 -28.69 32.60 -3.21
N GLN A 266 -27.60 32.03 -3.71
CA GLN A 266 -26.48 32.76 -4.29
C GLN A 266 -25.89 32.01 -5.50
N ILE A 267 -25.10 32.72 -6.30
CA ILE A 267 -24.33 32.21 -7.44
C ILE A 267 -22.95 32.89 -7.47
N CYS A 268 -21.90 32.11 -7.72
CA CYS A 268 -20.56 32.64 -8.00
C CYS A 268 -20.44 32.94 -9.49
N CYS A 269 -19.99 34.14 -9.85
CA CYS A 269 -19.76 34.53 -11.24
C CYS A 269 -18.63 35.56 -11.33
N GLY A 270 -17.62 35.29 -12.16
CA GLY A 270 -16.51 36.24 -12.38
C GLY A 270 -15.73 36.60 -11.11
N GLY A 271 -15.66 35.70 -10.14
CA GLY A 271 -15.00 35.93 -8.85
C GLY A 271 -15.77 36.82 -7.88
N VAL A 272 -17.09 36.91 -8.04
CA VAL A 272 -18.00 37.63 -7.15
C VAL A 272 -19.20 36.75 -6.82
N ILE A 273 -19.63 36.76 -5.55
CA ILE A 273 -20.85 36.09 -5.09
C ILE A 273 -22.04 37.04 -5.26
N HIS A 274 -23.04 36.61 -6.03
CA HIS A 274 -24.28 37.35 -6.26
C HIS A 274 -25.45 36.66 -5.56
N SER A 275 -26.35 37.44 -4.96
CA SER A 275 -27.62 36.91 -4.43
C SER A 275 -28.60 36.58 -5.56
N ARG A 276 -29.19 35.38 -5.51
CA ARG A 276 -30.42 35.06 -6.22
C ARG A 276 -31.53 35.93 -5.61
N GLY A 277 -32.30 36.63 -6.44
CA GLY A 277 -33.35 37.52 -5.99
C GLY A 277 -34.44 36.79 -5.19
N SER A 278 -35.25 37.54 -4.42
CA SER A 278 -36.31 36.96 -3.58
C SER A 278 -37.46 36.32 -4.36
N ASN A 279 -37.49 36.45 -5.70
CA ASN A 279 -38.50 35.81 -6.53
C ASN A 279 -37.99 34.44 -6.98
N VAL A 280 -38.82 33.41 -6.82
CA VAL A 280 -38.53 32.02 -7.21
C VAL A 280 -38.30 31.86 -8.73
N ASN A 281 -38.58 32.90 -9.52
CA ASN A 281 -38.32 32.97 -10.96
C ASN A 281 -36.97 33.64 -11.31
N ASP A 282 -36.21 34.12 -10.33
CA ASP A 282 -34.85 34.67 -10.49
C ASP A 282 -33.82 33.53 -10.46
N ASP A 283 -34.04 32.48 -11.27
CA ASP A 283 -32.94 31.55 -11.55
C ASP A 283 -31.90 32.34 -12.34
N LEU A 284 -30.63 32.21 -11.97
CA LEU A 284 -29.53 33.01 -12.51
C LEU A 284 -28.56 32.07 -13.22
N THR A 285 -27.99 32.54 -14.33
CA THR A 285 -26.90 31.88 -15.04
C THR A 285 -25.70 32.82 -15.13
N CYS A 286 -24.49 32.26 -15.17
CA CYS A 286 -23.25 33.01 -15.31
C CYS A 286 -22.63 32.74 -16.69
N CYS A 287 -22.44 33.77 -17.51
CA CYS A 287 -21.74 33.67 -18.78
C CYS A 287 -20.58 34.68 -18.79
N ASP A 288 -19.35 34.17 -18.96
CA ASP A 288 -18.12 34.97 -19.02
C ASP A 288 -17.98 36.03 -17.91
N GLY A 289 -18.31 35.62 -16.66
CA GLY A 289 -18.23 36.49 -15.49
C GLY A 289 -19.38 37.49 -15.34
N VAL A 290 -20.39 37.45 -16.21
CA VAL A 290 -21.60 38.27 -16.12
C VAL A 290 -22.79 37.41 -15.73
N VAL A 291 -23.57 37.91 -14.77
CA VAL A 291 -24.80 37.25 -14.30
C VAL A 291 -25.99 37.67 -15.15
N TYR A 292 -26.74 36.68 -15.62
CA TYR A 292 -27.97 36.86 -16.37
C TYR A 292 -29.14 36.16 -15.67
N ASN A 293 -30.36 36.65 -15.92
CA ASN A 293 -31.56 35.91 -15.54
C ASN A 293 -31.72 34.72 -16.48
N LYS A 294 -32.05 33.55 -15.95
CA LYS A 294 -32.19 32.31 -16.72
C LYS A 294 -33.34 32.35 -17.74
N SER A 295 -34.30 33.26 -17.58
CA SER A 295 -35.29 33.56 -18.62
C SER A 295 -34.67 34.11 -19.91
N LEU A 296 -33.46 34.68 -19.86
CA LEU A 296 -32.68 35.06 -21.04
C LEU A 296 -31.88 33.88 -21.61
N GLY A 297 -31.52 32.91 -20.77
CA GLY A 297 -30.82 31.70 -21.18
C GLY A 297 -30.32 30.84 -20.03
N ASP A 298 -30.30 29.53 -20.23
CA ASP A 298 -29.76 28.53 -19.30
C ASP A 298 -28.40 27.96 -19.74
N ALA A 299 -27.92 28.36 -20.91
CA ALA A 299 -26.59 28.05 -21.44
C ALA A 299 -25.90 29.33 -21.95
N CYS A 300 -24.60 29.24 -22.24
CA CYS A 300 -23.76 30.38 -22.63
C CYS A 300 -23.06 30.13 -23.96
N CYS A 301 -23.02 31.15 -24.83
CA CYS A 301 -22.28 31.12 -26.09
C CYS A 301 -21.52 32.45 -26.23
N ASN A 302 -20.19 32.39 -26.20
CA ASN A 302 -19.32 33.57 -26.31
C ASN A 302 -19.73 34.73 -25.35
N GLY A 303 -20.00 34.39 -24.09
CA GLY A 303 -20.39 35.37 -23.05
C GLY A 303 -21.87 35.79 -23.03
N GLU A 304 -22.64 35.43 -24.04
CA GLU A 304 -24.07 35.73 -24.11
C GLU A 304 -24.92 34.52 -23.70
N PRO A 305 -25.99 34.71 -22.90
CA PRO A 305 -26.90 33.64 -22.53
C PRO A 305 -27.83 33.26 -23.69
N TYR A 306 -28.19 31.98 -23.77
CA TYR A 306 -29.23 31.49 -24.68
C TYR A 306 -30.04 30.34 -24.05
N LEU A 307 -31.25 30.13 -24.56
CA LEU A 307 -32.14 29.03 -24.13
C LEU A 307 -31.77 27.74 -24.88
N SER A 308 -31.19 26.79 -24.16
CA SER A 308 -30.74 25.49 -24.69
C SER A 308 -31.87 24.58 -25.17
N GLN A 309 -33.12 24.89 -24.81
CA GLN A 309 -34.29 24.16 -25.27
C GLN A 309 -34.50 24.26 -26.79
N ASP A 310 -34.23 25.43 -27.38
CA ASP A 310 -34.53 25.72 -28.80
C ASP A 310 -33.32 26.27 -29.57
N SER A 311 -32.17 26.41 -28.92
CA SER A 311 -30.96 26.96 -29.52
C SER A 311 -29.71 26.23 -29.04
N VAL A 312 -28.66 26.33 -29.84
CA VAL A 312 -27.37 25.67 -29.63
C VAL A 312 -26.24 26.62 -29.98
N CYS A 313 -25.12 26.54 -29.26
CA CYS A 313 -23.91 27.29 -29.59
C CYS A 313 -23.08 26.51 -30.63
N CYS A 314 -22.87 27.10 -31.79
CA CYS A 314 -22.10 26.55 -32.89
C CYS A 314 -21.04 27.56 -33.34
N SER A 315 -19.76 27.24 -33.14
CA SER A 315 -18.64 28.12 -33.53
C SER A 315 -18.88 29.58 -33.09
N ASP A 316 -19.15 29.76 -31.79
CA ASP A 316 -19.41 31.05 -31.13
C ASP A 316 -20.70 31.77 -31.55
N ASN A 317 -21.57 31.13 -32.33
CA ASN A 317 -22.87 31.68 -32.74
C ASN A 317 -24.03 30.86 -32.15
N VAL A 318 -25.04 31.56 -31.63
CA VAL A 318 -26.30 30.95 -31.19
C VAL A 318 -27.17 30.72 -32.42
N LEU A 319 -27.48 29.45 -32.69
CA LEU A 319 -28.30 29.03 -33.82
C LEU A 319 -29.52 28.23 -33.31
N PRO A 320 -30.66 28.25 -34.02
CA PRO A 320 -31.80 27.40 -33.68
C PRO A 320 -31.44 25.91 -33.77
N GLY A 321 -31.84 25.12 -32.78
CA GLY A 321 -31.55 23.68 -32.71
C GLY A 321 -31.19 23.20 -31.30
N ASP A 322 -31.08 21.90 -31.13
CA ASP A 322 -30.58 21.24 -29.91
C ASP A 322 -29.23 20.54 -30.14
N GLY A 323 -28.72 20.57 -31.38
CA GLY A 323 -27.45 19.97 -31.77
C GLY A 323 -26.70 20.80 -32.80
N CYS A 324 -25.36 20.68 -32.81
CA CYS A 324 -24.49 21.38 -33.74
C CYS A 324 -23.84 20.40 -34.75
N CYS A 325 -23.83 20.75 -36.03
CA CYS A 325 -23.27 19.96 -37.11
C CYS A 325 -22.58 20.87 -38.14
N GLY A 326 -21.28 20.72 -38.37
CA GLY A 326 -20.57 21.57 -39.34
C GLY A 326 -20.66 23.07 -39.07
N GLY A 327 -20.89 23.49 -37.82
CA GLY A 327 -21.11 24.89 -37.44
C GLY A 327 -22.54 25.41 -37.68
N ILE A 328 -23.50 24.53 -37.99
CA ILE A 328 -24.91 24.85 -38.19
C ILE A 328 -25.74 24.15 -37.10
N GLY A 329 -26.71 24.86 -36.53
CA GLY A 329 -27.68 24.29 -35.59
C GLY A 329 -28.73 23.41 -36.28
N PHE A 330 -29.11 22.31 -35.65
CA PHE A 330 -30.14 21.39 -36.13
C PHE A 330 -30.98 20.84 -34.98
N PHE A 331 -32.17 20.30 -35.29
CA PHE A 331 -33.05 19.67 -34.31
C PHE A 331 -32.97 18.14 -34.42
N SER A 332 -32.29 17.52 -33.47
CA SER A 332 -31.99 16.09 -33.37
C SER A 332 -33.24 15.20 -33.40
N GLY A 333 -34.39 15.72 -32.97
CA GLY A 333 -35.68 15.03 -33.08
C GLY A 333 -36.21 14.87 -34.51
N SER A 334 -35.67 15.60 -35.50
CA SER A 334 -36.17 15.60 -36.89
C SER A 334 -35.08 15.57 -37.96
N GLN A 335 -33.82 15.67 -37.57
CA GLN A 335 -32.66 15.75 -38.43
C GLN A 335 -31.50 14.96 -37.81
N ALA A 336 -30.59 14.48 -38.64
CA ALA A 336 -29.35 13.84 -38.23
C ALA A 336 -28.14 14.56 -38.86
N CYS A 337 -27.05 14.61 -38.10
CA CYS A 337 -25.75 15.06 -38.56
C CYS A 337 -24.91 13.87 -39.05
N CYS A 338 -24.46 13.90 -40.29
CA CYS A 338 -23.57 12.90 -40.89
C CYS A 338 -22.39 13.60 -41.57
N ASN A 339 -21.17 13.41 -41.05
CA ASN A 339 -19.95 14.03 -41.60
C ASN A 339 -20.12 15.53 -41.88
N ASP A 340 -20.56 16.28 -40.86
CA ASP A 340 -20.80 17.73 -40.93
C ASP A 340 -21.95 18.17 -41.88
N GLU A 341 -22.71 17.22 -42.46
CA GLU A 341 -23.91 17.51 -43.24
C GLU A 341 -25.19 17.16 -42.47
N ILE A 342 -26.17 18.06 -42.50
CA ILE A 342 -27.48 17.87 -41.88
C ILE A 342 -28.47 17.34 -42.92
N SER A 343 -29.13 16.22 -42.60
CA SER A 343 -30.16 15.60 -43.45
C SER A 343 -31.20 14.88 -42.59
N GLY A 344 -32.13 14.13 -43.19
CA GLY A 344 -33.10 13.31 -42.47
C GLY A 344 -34.44 14.00 -42.16
N THR A 345 -34.74 15.14 -42.79
CA THR A 345 -36.04 15.80 -42.65
C THR A 345 -37.17 14.87 -43.09
N GLY A 346 -38.15 14.65 -42.21
CA GLY A 346 -39.31 13.79 -42.47
C GLY A 346 -39.11 12.32 -42.11
N LEU A 347 -37.98 11.95 -41.52
CA LEU A 347 -37.77 10.62 -40.93
C LEU A 347 -38.34 10.57 -39.51
N THR A 348 -38.77 9.39 -39.07
CA THR A 348 -39.36 9.19 -37.73
C THR A 348 -38.29 9.22 -36.66
N TRP A 349 -37.19 8.49 -36.86
CA TRP A 349 -35.99 8.53 -36.02
C TRP A 349 -34.73 8.70 -36.88
N PRO A 350 -34.40 9.94 -37.26
CA PRO A 350 -33.20 10.23 -38.03
C PRO A 350 -31.94 9.73 -37.32
N ALA A 351 -31.14 8.92 -38.00
CA ALA A 351 -29.86 8.43 -37.51
C ALA A 351 -28.81 8.46 -38.62
N CYS A 352 -27.54 8.31 -38.24
CA CYS A 352 -26.42 8.35 -39.18
C CYS A 352 -25.73 6.99 -39.30
N CYS A 353 -25.53 6.52 -40.54
CA CYS A 353 -24.69 5.38 -40.86
C CYS A 353 -23.56 5.86 -41.76
N THR A 354 -22.39 6.10 -41.18
CA THR A 354 -21.23 6.69 -41.86
C THR A 354 -21.54 8.08 -42.43
N ASN A 355 -21.76 8.22 -43.73
CA ASN A 355 -22.12 9.46 -44.42
C ASN A 355 -23.60 9.52 -44.86
N GLN A 356 -24.41 8.52 -44.51
CA GLN A 356 -25.79 8.43 -44.95
C GLN A 356 -26.77 8.53 -43.78
N THR A 357 -27.72 9.46 -43.89
CA THR A 357 -28.87 9.54 -42.97
C THR A 357 -29.89 8.45 -43.29
N PHE A 358 -30.44 7.81 -42.25
CA PHE A 358 -31.46 6.77 -42.37
C PHE A 358 -32.51 6.90 -41.25
N ASP A 359 -33.64 6.21 -41.41
CA ASP A 359 -34.69 6.16 -40.38
C ASP A 359 -34.47 4.93 -39.49
N ALA A 360 -34.01 5.15 -38.26
CA ALA A 360 -33.80 4.10 -37.27
C ALA A 360 -35.09 3.36 -36.88
N TYR A 361 -36.25 3.93 -37.21
CA TYR A 361 -37.53 3.23 -37.08
C TYR A 361 -37.63 2.02 -38.02
N THR A 362 -37.05 2.10 -39.22
CA THR A 362 -37.17 1.06 -40.25
C THR A 362 -35.86 0.37 -40.60
N GLN A 363 -34.73 0.95 -40.21
CA GLN A 363 -33.40 0.49 -40.59
C GLN A 363 -32.42 0.55 -39.42
N THR A 364 -31.31 -0.20 -39.52
CA THR A 364 -30.21 -0.23 -38.57
C THR A 364 -28.89 -0.22 -39.32
N CYS A 365 -27.90 0.51 -38.81
CA CYS A 365 -26.54 0.51 -39.32
C CYS A 365 -25.71 -0.59 -38.65
N CYS A 366 -25.20 -1.55 -39.42
CA CYS A 366 -24.28 -2.57 -38.94
C CYS A 366 -23.03 -2.59 -39.82
N GLY A 367 -21.84 -2.42 -39.21
CA GLY A 367 -20.58 -2.43 -39.95
C GLY A 367 -20.49 -1.36 -41.05
N GLY A 368 -21.14 -0.21 -40.86
CA GLY A 368 -21.23 0.86 -41.85
C GLY A 368 -22.17 0.60 -43.03
N SER A 369 -22.93 -0.50 -42.99
CA SER A 369 -23.96 -0.83 -43.99
C SER A 369 -25.36 -0.67 -43.40
N LEU A 370 -26.30 -0.18 -44.20
CA LEU A 370 -27.71 -0.07 -43.82
C LEU A 370 -28.45 -1.38 -44.05
N HIS A 371 -29.17 -1.82 -43.03
CA HIS A 371 -30.02 -3.00 -43.07
C HIS A 371 -31.45 -2.62 -42.65
N ASN A 372 -32.45 -3.27 -43.22
CA ASN A 372 -33.82 -3.12 -42.70
C ASN A 372 -33.91 -3.77 -41.33
N ASN A 373 -34.70 -3.17 -40.46
CA ASN A 373 -34.99 -3.70 -39.14
C ASN A 373 -35.68 -5.07 -39.25
N PRO A 374 -35.38 -6.02 -38.34
CA PRO A 374 -36.05 -7.30 -38.32
C PRO A 374 -37.56 -7.13 -38.10
N ILE A 375 -38.34 -8.04 -38.66
CA ILE A 375 -39.79 -8.07 -38.48
C ILE A 375 -40.11 -9.07 -37.37
N ASN A 376 -40.95 -8.67 -36.40
CA ASN A 376 -41.55 -9.60 -35.45
C ASN A 376 -42.80 -10.24 -36.08
N PRO A 377 -42.75 -11.53 -36.46
CA PRO A 377 -43.87 -12.18 -37.12
C PRO A 377 -45.07 -12.43 -36.18
N SER A 378 -44.89 -12.23 -34.87
CA SER A 378 -45.95 -12.40 -33.87
C SER A 378 -46.71 -11.11 -33.54
N ALA A 379 -46.28 -9.95 -34.07
CA ALA A 379 -46.97 -8.67 -33.88
C ALA A 379 -48.16 -8.54 -34.84
N ALA A 380 -49.34 -8.19 -34.31
CA ALA A 380 -50.57 -8.07 -35.10
C ALA A 380 -50.55 -6.82 -36.03
N VAL A 381 -50.21 -7.06 -37.29
CA VAL A 381 -50.64 -6.43 -38.57
C VAL A 381 -50.53 -4.91 -38.79
N GLU A 382 -50.13 -4.04 -37.86
CA GLU A 382 -49.83 -2.63 -38.23
C GLU A 382 -48.46 -2.09 -37.83
N ASP A 383 -47.70 -2.80 -36.99
CA ASP A 383 -46.36 -2.35 -36.58
C ASP A 383 -45.43 -3.55 -36.29
N ALA A 384 -45.15 -4.35 -37.32
CA ALA A 384 -44.33 -5.55 -37.17
C ALA A 384 -42.81 -5.25 -37.19
N VAL A 385 -42.40 -4.00 -37.40
CA VAL A 385 -40.98 -3.62 -37.47
C VAL A 385 -40.41 -3.45 -36.06
N ILE A 386 -39.33 -4.16 -35.77
CA ILE A 386 -38.67 -4.11 -34.47
C ILE A 386 -37.69 -2.93 -34.44
N HIS A 387 -37.83 -2.07 -33.43
CA HIS A 387 -36.94 -0.92 -33.22
C HIS A 387 -35.89 -1.15 -32.13
N THR A 388 -35.91 -2.29 -31.46
CA THR A 388 -34.94 -2.69 -30.43
C THR A 388 -33.80 -3.49 -31.05
N THR A 389 -33.09 -2.90 -32.01
CA THR A 389 -32.06 -3.59 -32.79
C THR A 389 -30.65 -3.40 -32.23
N ARG A 390 -29.81 -4.43 -32.41
CA ARG A 390 -28.35 -4.40 -32.24
C ARG A 390 -27.69 -5.17 -33.38
N CYS A 391 -26.38 -5.04 -33.54
CA CYS A 391 -25.63 -5.77 -34.56
C CYS A 391 -25.00 -7.05 -33.99
N CYS A 392 -25.05 -8.13 -34.77
CA CYS A 392 -24.39 -9.39 -34.45
C CYS A 392 -23.67 -9.95 -35.68
N GLY A 393 -22.49 -10.53 -35.45
CA GLY A 393 -21.64 -11.11 -36.48
C GLY A 393 -20.20 -11.16 -35.98
N ASN A 394 -19.25 -11.26 -36.89
CA ASN A 394 -17.83 -11.16 -36.58
C ASN A 394 -17.42 -9.68 -36.54
N PHE A 395 -17.15 -9.14 -35.36
CA PHE A 395 -16.66 -7.75 -35.21
C PHE A 395 -15.25 -7.50 -35.78
N ALA A 396 -14.52 -8.55 -36.19
CA ALA A 396 -13.30 -8.40 -36.98
C ALA A 396 -13.57 -8.24 -38.49
N ASP A 397 -14.80 -8.49 -38.95
CA ASP A 397 -15.26 -8.31 -40.33
C ASP A 397 -16.66 -7.70 -40.34
N ASP A 398 -16.71 -6.37 -40.37
CA ASP A 398 -17.92 -5.55 -40.35
C ASP A 398 -18.98 -5.95 -41.38
N ARG A 399 -18.59 -6.59 -42.49
CA ARG A 399 -19.51 -7.05 -43.55
C ARG A 399 -20.42 -8.19 -43.10
N THR A 400 -20.05 -8.86 -42.00
CA THR A 400 -20.81 -9.97 -41.42
C THR A 400 -21.85 -9.51 -40.40
N LEU A 401 -21.81 -8.24 -40.00
CA LEU A 401 -22.71 -7.71 -38.98
C LEU A 401 -24.11 -7.51 -39.56
N ILE A 402 -25.09 -8.15 -38.95
CA ILE A 402 -26.51 -8.02 -39.30
C ILE A 402 -27.34 -7.61 -38.07
N PRO A 403 -28.44 -6.88 -38.26
CA PRO A 403 -29.27 -6.46 -37.14
C PRO A 403 -30.05 -7.64 -36.57
N TYR A 404 -30.22 -7.65 -35.26
CA TYR A 404 -31.07 -8.57 -34.52
C TYR A 404 -31.82 -7.82 -33.42
N ASP A 405 -32.96 -8.35 -32.99
CA ASP A 405 -33.73 -7.80 -31.88
C ASP A 405 -33.13 -8.24 -30.53
N TYR A 406 -32.63 -7.28 -29.74
CA TYR A 406 -32.04 -7.60 -28.44
C TYR A 406 -33.08 -7.93 -27.36
N MET A 407 -34.37 -7.70 -27.61
CA MET A 407 -35.45 -8.09 -26.71
C MET A 407 -35.86 -9.55 -26.85
N SER A 408 -35.58 -10.18 -28.00
CA SER A 408 -35.93 -11.59 -28.28
C SER A 408 -34.73 -12.48 -28.56
N SER A 409 -33.54 -11.92 -28.76
CA SER A 409 -32.33 -12.67 -29.08
C SER A 409 -31.08 -12.07 -28.43
N LEU A 410 -29.97 -12.80 -28.45
CA LEU A 410 -28.66 -12.38 -27.97
C LEU A 410 -27.57 -12.73 -28.99
N CYS A 411 -26.52 -11.92 -29.08
CA CYS A 411 -25.38 -12.21 -29.95
C CYS A 411 -24.31 -13.03 -29.21
N CYS A 412 -24.20 -14.32 -29.54
CA CYS A 412 -23.27 -15.25 -28.91
C CYS A 412 -22.22 -15.72 -29.92
N ASN A 413 -20.96 -15.33 -29.69
CA ASN A 413 -19.82 -15.59 -30.60
C ASN A 413 -20.13 -15.26 -32.07
N GLY A 414 -20.80 -14.12 -32.30
CA GLY A 414 -21.18 -13.68 -33.64
C GLY A 414 -22.38 -14.42 -34.26
N ASN A 415 -23.08 -15.27 -33.50
CA ASN A 415 -24.32 -15.90 -33.93
C ASN A 415 -25.50 -15.33 -33.13
N ILE A 416 -26.61 -15.06 -33.80
CA ILE A 416 -27.86 -14.64 -33.16
C ILE A 416 -28.52 -15.87 -32.56
N ALA A 417 -28.77 -15.86 -31.26
CA ALA A 417 -29.42 -16.93 -30.53
C ALA A 417 -30.71 -16.42 -29.86
N ASP A 418 -31.81 -17.15 -30.03
CA ASP A 418 -33.12 -16.82 -29.44
C ASP A 418 -33.08 -16.93 -27.91
N LEU A 419 -33.74 -16.01 -27.20
CA LEU A 419 -33.80 -16.02 -25.74
C LEU A 419 -34.62 -17.18 -25.17
N GLY A 420 -35.48 -17.83 -25.96
CA GLY A 420 -36.24 -19.01 -25.55
C GLY A 420 -37.20 -18.75 -24.39
N GLY A 421 -37.67 -17.51 -24.23
CA GLY A 421 -38.52 -17.08 -23.11
C GLY A 421 -37.76 -16.62 -21.86
N LEU A 422 -36.42 -16.60 -21.89
CA LEU A 422 -35.62 -15.96 -20.86
C LEU A 422 -35.75 -14.43 -20.93
N SER A 423 -35.62 -13.76 -19.79
CA SER A 423 -35.56 -12.30 -19.74
C SER A 423 -34.24 -11.81 -20.35
N TRP A 424 -34.30 -10.85 -21.28
CA TRP A 424 -33.11 -10.21 -21.86
C TRP A 424 -32.23 -9.53 -20.79
N ALA A 425 -32.81 -9.17 -19.64
CA ALA A 425 -32.08 -8.53 -18.53
C ALA A 425 -31.22 -9.51 -17.72
N THR A 426 -31.53 -10.82 -17.77
CA THR A 426 -30.79 -11.86 -17.02
C THR A 426 -30.07 -12.84 -17.93
N ALA A 427 -30.47 -12.97 -19.19
CA ALA A 427 -29.86 -13.87 -20.14
C ALA A 427 -28.39 -13.54 -20.44
N SER A 428 -27.56 -14.58 -20.62
CA SER A 428 -26.13 -14.48 -20.93
C SER A 428 -25.70 -15.52 -21.95
N CYS A 429 -24.57 -15.32 -22.63
CA CYS A 429 -24.01 -16.32 -23.53
C CYS A 429 -23.12 -17.34 -22.80
N CYS A 430 -23.28 -18.62 -23.13
CA CYS A 430 -22.32 -19.68 -22.87
C CYS A 430 -21.98 -20.37 -24.19
N GLY A 431 -20.82 -20.01 -24.76
CA GLY A 431 -20.48 -20.38 -26.13
C GLY A 431 -21.48 -19.75 -27.11
N ASN A 432 -22.17 -20.60 -27.89
CA ASN A 432 -23.17 -20.16 -28.87
C ASN A 432 -24.61 -20.21 -28.31
N ASN A 433 -24.80 -20.58 -27.04
CA ASN A 433 -26.12 -20.76 -26.44
C ASN A 433 -26.44 -19.64 -25.44
N VAL A 434 -27.73 -19.34 -25.28
CA VAL A 434 -28.24 -18.46 -24.24
C VAL A 434 -28.49 -19.27 -22.97
N ILE A 435 -28.08 -18.74 -21.82
CA ILE A 435 -28.27 -19.31 -20.48
C ILE A 435 -28.85 -18.28 -19.52
N ASP A 436 -29.47 -18.74 -18.44
CA ASP A 436 -29.81 -17.91 -17.28
C ASP A 436 -28.81 -18.20 -16.14
N PRO A 437 -27.89 -17.27 -15.82
CA PRO A 437 -26.89 -17.45 -14.78
C PRO A 437 -27.50 -17.56 -13.38
N SER A 438 -28.76 -17.16 -13.17
CA SER A 438 -29.45 -17.32 -11.88
C SER A 438 -29.83 -18.78 -11.55
N TYR A 439 -29.78 -19.69 -12.54
CA TYR A 439 -30.03 -21.12 -12.36
C TYR A 439 -28.75 -21.98 -12.40
N LEU A 440 -27.56 -21.36 -12.41
CA LEU A 440 -26.32 -22.13 -12.28
C LEU A 440 -26.09 -22.52 -10.81
N PRO A 441 -25.99 -23.82 -10.48
CA PRO A 441 -25.62 -24.21 -9.13
C PRO A 441 -24.20 -23.71 -8.83
N LEU A 442 -24.03 -23.05 -7.69
CA LEU A 442 -22.74 -22.70 -7.11
C LEU A 442 -21.88 -23.99 -7.06
N LEU A 443 -20.86 -24.06 -7.91
CA LEU A 443 -19.82 -25.09 -7.87
C LEU A 443 -18.63 -24.58 -7.06
#